data_AF-A0A7V0P0H9-F1
#
_entry.id   AF-A0A7V0P0H9-F1
#
_cell.length_a   1.000
_cell.length_b   1.000
_cell.length_c   1.000
_cell.angle_alpha   90.00
_cell.angle_beta   90.00
_cell.angle_gamma   90.00
#
_symmetry.space_group_name_H-M   'P 1'
#
loop_
_entity.id
_entity.type
_entity.pdbx_description
1 polymer ?
#
loop_
_entity_poly.entity_id
_entity_poly.type
_entity_poly.pdbx_seq_one_letter_code
_entity_poly.pdbx_strand_id
1 'polypeptide(L)'
;MRSGDILRFSLGALQGNRVRTMLMLLAMSIGVAAVVLLTAVGEGARLFVVNEFASLGTNLLIVLPGRSETAGIGPSSFMGETPRDLTIRDAMALVRHSAVRRVAPLNVGEVHVSWRQREREVPVIGSTSELLAIRHWKMAQGRFLPPGDPELAAPLCVIGAKVRKELFGPHPALGEMMSIGDRRCRVIGIMGSEGRSIG
;
A
#
# COMPACT_ATOMS: atom_id res chain seq x y z
N MET A 1 -40.98 -7.10 -51.71
CA MET A 1 -39.96 -6.02 -51.73
C MET A 1 -38.73 -6.55 -51.03
N ARG A 2 -37.56 -6.58 -51.69
CA ARG A 2 -36.34 -7.15 -51.10
C ARG A 2 -35.78 -6.17 -50.07
N SER A 3 -35.29 -6.68 -48.95
CA SER A 3 -34.74 -5.88 -47.83
C SER A 3 -33.63 -4.92 -48.29
N GLY A 4 -32.87 -5.29 -49.33
CA GLY A 4 -31.84 -4.45 -49.94
C GLY A 4 -32.38 -3.20 -50.65
N ASP A 5 -33.59 -3.26 -51.21
CA ASP A 5 -34.21 -2.11 -51.88
C ASP A 5 -34.69 -1.08 -50.84
N ILE A 6 -35.22 -1.57 -49.70
CA ILE A 6 -35.65 -0.72 -48.59
C ILE A 6 -34.44 0.01 -48.00
N LEU A 7 -33.33 -0.70 -47.78
CA LEU A 7 -32.11 -0.10 -47.24
C LEU A 7 -31.54 0.98 -48.17
N ARG A 8 -31.47 0.71 -49.48
CA ARG A 8 -31.04 1.70 -50.49
C ARG A 8 -31.95 2.92 -50.54
N PHE A 9 -33.26 2.71 -50.49
CA PHE A 9 -34.24 3.80 -50.49
C PHE A 9 -34.10 4.68 -49.24
N SER A 10 -33.98 4.07 -48.05
CA SER A 10 -33.77 4.80 -46.79
C SER A 10 -32.44 5.57 -46.76
N LEU A 11 -31.35 4.97 -47.26
CA LEU A 11 -30.05 5.65 -47.39
C LEU A 11 -30.12 6.85 -48.35
N GLY A 12 -30.83 6.71 -49.48
CA GLY A 12 -31.07 7.81 -50.42
C GLY A 12 -31.87 8.94 -49.78
N ALA A 13 -32.91 8.62 -49.01
CA ALA A 13 -33.73 9.60 -48.29
C ALA A 13 -32.92 10.37 -47.22
N LEU A 14 -32.03 9.68 -46.50
CA LEU A 14 -31.14 10.31 -45.51
C LEU A 14 -30.12 11.26 -46.17
N GLN A 15 -29.61 10.90 -47.36
CA GLN A 15 -28.70 11.76 -48.15
C GLN A 15 -29.39 12.96 -48.79
N GLY A 16 -30.71 12.91 -49.03
CA GLY A 16 -31.49 14.03 -49.55
C GLY A 16 -31.62 15.19 -48.55
N ASN A 17 -31.66 14.89 -47.24
CA ASN A 17 -31.77 15.88 -46.17
C ASN A 17 -30.56 15.84 -45.21
N ARG A 18 -29.36 16.05 -45.77
CA ARG A 18 -28.08 15.91 -45.05
C ARG A 18 -28.02 16.70 -43.73
N VAL A 19 -28.48 17.96 -43.74
CA VAL A 19 -28.43 18.84 -42.55
C VAL A 19 -29.31 18.28 -41.42
N ARG A 20 -30.54 17.88 -41.73
CA ARG A 20 -31.47 17.33 -40.74
C ARG A 20 -30.96 16.02 -40.16
N THR A 21 -30.49 15.11 -41.02
CA THR A 21 -29.90 13.83 -40.60
C THR A 21 -28.68 14.05 -39.71
N MET A 22 -27.78 14.98 -40.08
CA MET A 22 -26.59 15.29 -39.28
C MET A 22 -26.95 15.86 -37.90
N LEU A 23 -27.90 16.80 -37.84
CA LEU A 23 -28.34 17.39 -36.57
C LEU A 23 -29.01 16.35 -35.65
N MET A 24 -29.83 15.44 -36.19
CA MET A 24 -30.43 14.35 -35.42
C MET A 24 -29.40 13.36 -34.89
N LEU A 25 -28.42 12.97 -35.72
CA LEU A 25 -27.34 12.08 -35.30
C LEU A 25 -26.46 12.73 -34.23
N LEU A 26 -26.18 14.03 -34.36
CA LEU A 26 -25.38 14.77 -33.40
C LEU A 26 -26.10 14.92 -32.05
N ALA A 27 -27.40 15.21 -32.06
CA ALA A 27 -28.20 15.27 -30.84
C ALA A 27 -28.22 13.91 -30.11
N MET A 28 -28.43 12.82 -30.84
CA MET A 28 -28.46 11.47 -30.27
C MET A 28 -27.08 11.03 -29.77
N SER A 29 -26.00 11.33 -30.51
CA SER A 29 -24.65 10.96 -30.11
C SER A 29 -24.20 11.71 -28.85
N ILE A 30 -24.50 13.01 -28.73
CA ILE A 30 -24.21 13.79 -27.52
C ILE A 30 -25.00 13.22 -26.33
N GLY A 31 -26.28 12.87 -26.51
CA GLY A 31 -27.10 12.29 -25.45
C GLY A 31 -26.52 10.97 -24.92
N VAL A 32 -26.19 10.04 -25.81
CA VAL A 32 -25.60 8.75 -25.42
C VAL A 32 -24.20 8.94 -24.83
N ALA A 33 -23.38 9.82 -25.41
CA ALA A 33 -22.04 10.10 -24.91
C ALA A 33 -22.07 10.68 -23.48
N ALA A 34 -23.01 11.59 -23.18
CA ALA A 34 -23.15 12.16 -21.85
C ALA A 34 -23.49 11.10 -20.79
N VAL A 35 -24.41 10.18 -21.11
CA VAL A 35 -24.79 9.08 -20.20
C VAL A 35 -23.63 8.11 -19.98
N VAL A 36 -22.93 7.73 -21.05
CA VAL A 36 -21.76 6.83 -20.96
C VAL A 36 -20.63 7.49 -20.17
N LEU A 37 -20.36 8.78 -20.40
CA LEU A 37 -19.34 9.52 -19.65
C LEU A 37 -19.69 9.60 -18.17
N LEU A 38 -20.92 9.98 -17.82
CA LEU A 38 -21.34 10.11 -16.42
C LEU A 38 -21.25 8.75 -15.68
N THR A 39 -21.69 7.67 -16.33
CA THR A 39 -21.63 6.33 -15.74
C THR A 39 -20.19 5.82 -15.59
N ALA A 40 -19.35 6.03 -16.59
CA ALA A 40 -17.93 5.66 -16.53
C ALA A 40 -17.19 6.43 -15.42
N VAL A 41 -17.45 7.74 -15.28
CA VAL A 41 -16.88 8.55 -14.19
C VAL A 41 -17.40 8.10 -12.83
N GLY A 42 -18.70 7.83 -12.70
CA GLY A 42 -19.31 7.36 -11.45
C GLY A 42 -18.73 6.03 -10.97
N GLU A 43 -18.65 5.04 -11.86
CA GLU A 43 -18.03 3.75 -11.52
C GLU A 43 -16.53 3.86 -11.30
N GLY A 44 -15.82 4.69 -12.07
CA GLY A 44 -14.40 4.98 -11.85
C GLY A 44 -14.12 5.58 -10.47
N ALA A 45 -14.93 6.56 -10.06
CA ALA A 45 -14.84 7.16 -8.73
C ALA A 45 -15.16 6.15 -7.62
N ARG A 46 -16.20 5.33 -7.80
CA ARG A 46 -16.55 4.26 -6.86
C ARG A 46 -15.41 3.27 -6.70
N LEU A 47 -14.84 2.77 -7.80
CA LEU A 47 -13.72 1.84 -7.78
C LEU A 47 -12.46 2.45 -7.17
N PHE A 48 -12.19 3.73 -7.46
CA PHE A 48 -11.09 4.46 -6.84
C PHE A 48 -11.24 4.50 -5.31
N VAL A 49 -12.41 4.88 -4.82
CA VAL A 49 -12.71 4.91 -3.39
C VAL A 49 -12.59 3.51 -2.78
N VAL A 50 -13.21 2.49 -3.39
CA VAL A 50 -13.13 1.11 -2.91
C VAL A 50 -11.68 0.61 -2.86
N ASN A 51 -10.85 0.92 -3.85
CA ASN A 51 -9.45 0.51 -3.86
C ASN A 51 -8.62 1.26 -2.82
N GLU A 52 -8.87 2.55 -2.62
CA GLU A 52 -8.21 3.33 -1.56
C GLU A 52 -8.57 2.74 -0.18
N PHE A 53 -9.84 2.40 0.06
CA PHE A 53 -10.27 1.75 1.30
C PHE A 53 -9.79 0.29 1.42
N ALA A 54 -9.73 -0.46 0.31
CA ALA A 54 -9.16 -1.80 0.30
C ALA A 54 -7.66 -1.77 0.62
N SER A 55 -6.95 -0.71 0.22
CA SER A 55 -5.54 -0.51 0.58
C SER A 55 -5.32 -0.25 2.08
N LEU A 56 -6.34 0.26 2.78
CA LEU A 56 -6.34 0.34 4.25
C LEU A 56 -6.49 -1.04 4.92
N GLY A 57 -6.83 -2.07 4.13
CA GLY A 57 -6.99 -3.45 4.57
C GLY A 57 -8.39 -3.70 5.13
N THR A 58 -9.27 -4.30 4.32
CA THR A 58 -10.63 -4.73 4.74
C THR A 58 -10.63 -5.75 5.89
N ASN A 59 -9.46 -6.27 6.27
CA ASN A 59 -9.27 -7.31 7.27
C ASN A 59 -8.07 -6.99 8.19
N LEU A 60 -7.77 -5.71 8.38
CA LEU A 60 -6.68 -5.27 9.25
C LEU A 60 -7.24 -4.77 10.59
N LEU A 61 -6.85 -5.44 11.67
CA LEU A 61 -7.08 -4.96 13.04
C LEU A 61 -5.74 -4.56 13.64
N ILE A 62 -5.61 -3.29 14.03
CA ILE A 62 -4.44 -2.79 14.76
C ILE A 62 -4.81 -2.77 16.24
N VAL A 63 -4.12 -3.58 17.04
CA VAL A 63 -4.26 -3.58 18.50
C VAL A 63 -3.14 -2.74 19.07
N LEU A 64 -3.50 -1.63 19.71
CA LEU A 64 -2.59 -0.77 20.44
C LEU A 64 -2.85 -0.98 21.93
N PRO A 65 -1.81 -0.98 22.79
CA PRO A 65 -2.04 -1.01 24.22
C PRO A 65 -2.79 0.28 24.62
N GLY A 66 -3.78 0.14 25.51
CA GLY A 66 -4.59 1.28 25.95
C GLY A 66 -3.75 2.28 26.75
N ARG A 67 -3.88 3.56 26.43
CA ARG A 67 -3.31 4.66 27.23
C ARG A 67 -4.31 5.13 28.29
N SER A 68 -3.81 5.64 29.41
CA SER A 68 -4.61 6.34 30.43
C SER A 68 -4.92 7.79 30.08
N GLU A 69 -4.31 8.36 29.02
CA GLU A 69 -4.43 9.78 28.69
C GLU A 69 -5.08 10.03 27.33
N THR A 70 -6.14 10.84 27.36
CA THR A 70 -6.90 11.37 26.23
C THR A 70 -6.07 12.39 25.45
N ALA A 71 -5.20 11.93 24.54
CA ALA A 71 -4.53 12.80 23.59
C ALA A 71 -4.76 12.28 22.16
N GLY A 72 -5.12 13.20 21.26
CA GLY A 72 -5.63 12.91 19.91
C GLY A 72 -4.73 12.05 19.02
N ILE A 73 -5.32 11.60 17.91
CA ILE A 73 -4.70 10.73 16.90
C ILE A 73 -3.58 11.51 16.20
N GLY A 74 -2.32 11.17 16.48
CA GLY A 74 -1.13 11.77 15.86
C GLY A 74 0.05 10.79 15.78
N PRO A 75 1.17 11.11 15.12
CA PRO A 75 2.34 10.24 15.01
C PRO A 75 2.95 9.84 16.37
N SER A 76 2.75 10.68 17.40
CA SER A 76 3.12 10.41 18.80
C SER A 76 2.21 9.39 19.51
N SER A 77 1.13 8.92 18.87
CA SER A 77 0.22 7.90 19.41
C SER A 77 0.85 6.50 19.49
N PHE A 78 2.04 6.28 18.93
CA PHE A 78 2.77 5.01 19.00
C PHE A 78 3.81 4.93 20.15
N MET A 79 4.14 6.05 20.82
CA MET A 79 5.21 6.13 21.84
C MET A 79 4.68 6.59 23.21
N GLY A 80 3.90 5.77 23.91
CA GLY A 80 3.37 6.14 25.22
C GLY A 80 3.44 4.96 26.17
N GLU A 81 3.86 5.22 27.41
CA GLU A 81 3.93 4.20 28.47
C GLU A 81 2.53 3.73 28.82
N THR A 82 2.32 2.40 28.82
CA THR A 82 1.04 1.78 29.15
C THR A 82 1.17 0.90 30.38
N PRO A 83 0.15 0.85 31.27
CA PRO A 83 0.18 -0.02 32.46
C PRO A 83 0.24 -1.52 32.14
N ARG A 84 -0.05 -1.91 30.89
CA ARG A 84 -0.06 -3.30 30.44
C ARG A 84 0.41 -3.39 28.99
N ASP A 85 1.69 -3.72 28.82
CA ASP A 85 2.28 -3.90 27.51
C ASP A 85 1.72 -5.13 26.80
N LEU A 86 1.55 -5.03 25.48
CA LEU A 86 1.26 -6.17 24.63
C LEU A 86 2.51 -7.04 24.54
N THR A 87 2.40 -8.30 24.96
CA THR A 87 3.52 -9.24 24.88
C THR A 87 3.51 -10.02 23.56
N ILE A 88 4.67 -10.53 23.15
CA ILE A 88 4.78 -11.44 21.99
C ILE A 88 3.89 -12.69 22.20
N ARG A 89 3.74 -13.14 23.46
CA ARG A 89 2.88 -14.27 23.82
C ARG A 89 1.40 -14.00 23.54
N ASP A 90 0.93 -12.78 23.76
CA ASP A 90 -0.45 -12.38 23.44
C ASP A 90 -0.68 -12.42 21.92
N ALA A 91 0.27 -11.92 21.13
CA ALA A 91 0.21 -11.99 19.68
C ALA A 91 0.21 -13.44 19.16
N MET A 92 1.06 -14.31 19.73
CA MET A 92 1.10 -15.73 19.39
C MET A 92 -0.17 -16.49 19.82
N ALA A 93 -0.85 -16.04 20.87
CA ALA A 93 -2.13 -16.60 21.28
C ALA A 93 -3.24 -16.34 20.25
N LEU A 94 -3.24 -15.16 19.62
CA LEU A 94 -4.21 -14.78 18.59
C LEU A 94 -4.10 -15.65 17.33
N VAL A 95 -2.89 -16.09 16.97
CA VAL A 95 -2.65 -16.98 15.81
C VAL A 95 -3.38 -18.33 15.96
N ARG A 96 -3.65 -18.77 17.20
CA ARG A 96 -4.37 -20.04 17.45
C ARG A 96 -5.86 -19.96 17.11
N HIS A 97 -6.42 -18.76 16.94
CA HIS A 97 -7.84 -18.58 16.65
C HIS A 97 -8.10 -18.70 15.15
N SER A 98 -9.10 -19.50 14.75
CA SER A 98 -9.40 -19.79 13.33
C SER A 98 -9.77 -18.57 12.49
N ALA A 99 -10.33 -17.54 13.10
CA ALA A 99 -10.66 -16.27 12.43
C ALA A 99 -9.43 -15.39 12.10
N VAL A 100 -8.27 -15.66 12.70
CA VAL A 100 -7.06 -14.84 12.54
C VAL A 100 -6.13 -15.51 11.54
N ARG A 101 -6.02 -14.94 10.34
CA ARG A 101 -5.18 -15.52 9.28
C ARG A 101 -3.69 -15.27 9.49
N ARG A 102 -3.33 -14.06 9.94
CA ARG A 102 -1.94 -13.61 10.12
C ARG A 102 -1.89 -12.63 11.28
N VAL A 103 -0.79 -12.67 12.03
CA VAL A 103 -0.47 -11.71 13.09
C VAL A 103 0.98 -11.30 12.93
N ALA A 104 1.25 -10.00 13.07
CA ALA A 104 2.60 -9.47 13.13
C ALA A 104 2.71 -8.57 14.36
N PRO A 105 3.46 -8.98 15.39
CA PRO A 105 3.84 -8.09 16.48
C PRO A 105 4.58 -6.89 15.90
N LEU A 106 4.31 -5.70 16.44
CA LEU A 106 4.89 -4.45 15.95
C LEU A 106 5.55 -3.71 17.10
N ASN A 107 6.82 -3.37 16.94
CA ASN A 107 7.52 -2.42 17.79
C ASN A 107 8.02 -1.29 16.90
N VAL A 108 7.67 -0.04 17.23
CA VAL A 108 8.03 1.14 16.45
C VAL A 108 8.83 2.07 17.34
N GLY A 109 9.98 2.51 16.86
CA GLY A 109 10.80 3.51 17.52
C GLY A 109 11.66 4.28 16.53
N GLU A 110 12.16 5.44 16.94
CA GLU A 110 13.14 6.20 16.17
C GLU A 110 14.54 5.86 16.67
N VAL A 111 15.44 5.51 15.76
CA VAL A 111 16.81 5.12 16.11
C VAL A 111 17.78 5.69 15.08
N HIS A 112 18.97 6.08 15.54
CA HIS A 112 20.06 6.44 14.64
C HIS A 112 20.61 5.20 13.93
N VAL A 113 20.61 5.28 12.62
CA VAL A 113 21.14 4.26 11.73
C VAL A 113 22.39 4.79 11.06
N SER A 114 23.48 4.06 11.18
CA SER A 114 24.78 4.46 10.65
C SER A 114 25.40 3.40 9.76
N TRP A 115 26.04 3.88 8.69
CA TRP A 115 26.85 3.10 7.78
C TRP A 115 28.08 3.91 7.39
N ARG A 116 29.27 3.41 7.76
CA ARG A 116 30.56 4.10 7.58
C ARG A 116 30.55 5.50 8.22
N GLN A 117 30.73 6.56 7.44
CA GLN A 117 30.74 7.95 7.89
C GLN A 117 29.39 8.66 7.73
N ARG A 118 28.31 7.91 7.48
CA ARG A 118 26.96 8.47 7.31
C ARG A 118 26.06 7.95 8.41
N GLU A 119 25.30 8.85 9.01
CA GLU A 119 24.35 8.56 10.08
C GLU A 119 23.07 9.33 9.85
N ARG A 120 21.94 8.70 10.14
CA ARG A 120 20.62 9.29 10.00
C ARG A 120 19.66 8.71 11.02
N GLU A 121 18.87 9.57 11.63
CA GLU A 121 17.71 9.15 12.42
C GLU A 121 16.58 8.71 11.49
N VAL A 122 16.11 7.49 11.69
CA VAL A 122 15.04 6.91 10.87
C VAL A 122 14.04 6.15 11.76
N PRO A 123 12.76 6.10 11.36
CA PRO A 123 11.80 5.24 12.02
C PRO A 123 12.14 3.77 11.73
N VAL A 124 12.31 2.99 12.80
CA VAL A 124 12.60 1.56 12.76
C VAL A 124 11.35 0.81 13.21
N ILE A 125 11.00 -0.21 12.43
CA ILE A 125 9.89 -1.10 12.73
C ILE A 125 10.43 -2.52 12.93
N GLY A 126 10.31 -3.01 14.15
CA GLY A 126 10.56 -4.40 14.51
C GLY A 126 9.30 -5.24 14.32
N SER A 127 9.37 -6.28 13.49
CA SER A 127 8.24 -7.18 13.24
C SER A 127 8.69 -8.53 12.66
N THR A 128 7.73 -9.39 12.35
CA THR A 128 7.93 -10.72 11.74
C THR A 128 7.81 -10.69 10.22
N SER A 129 8.12 -11.82 9.57
CA SER A 129 7.97 -12.02 8.12
C SER A 129 6.55 -11.75 7.61
N GLU A 130 5.54 -11.98 8.46
CA GLU A 130 4.12 -11.79 8.15
C GLU A 130 3.75 -10.34 7.84
N LEU A 131 4.53 -9.36 8.31
CA LEU A 131 4.23 -7.94 8.12
C LEU A 131 4.15 -7.57 6.63
N LEU A 132 5.01 -8.13 5.79
CA LEU A 132 5.00 -7.89 4.35
C LEU A 132 3.65 -8.25 3.71
N ALA A 133 3.08 -9.40 4.12
CA ALA A 133 1.82 -9.88 3.60
C ALA A 133 0.63 -9.10 4.16
N ILE A 134 0.70 -8.66 5.42
CA ILE A 134 -0.36 -7.86 6.08
C ILE A 134 -0.40 -6.43 5.52
N ARG A 135 0.76 -5.83 5.24
CA ARG A 135 0.87 -4.47 4.70
C ARG A 135 0.88 -4.40 3.16
N HIS A 136 0.85 -5.54 2.49
CA HIS A 136 0.91 -5.66 1.03
C HIS A 136 2.12 -4.96 0.38
N TRP A 137 3.22 -4.80 1.13
CA TRP A 137 4.40 -4.12 0.63
C TRP A 137 5.11 -4.94 -0.46
N LYS A 138 5.67 -4.22 -1.43
CA LYS A 138 6.45 -4.80 -2.52
C LYS A 138 7.94 -4.62 -2.29
N MET A 139 8.69 -5.69 -2.53
CA MET A 139 10.15 -5.66 -2.51
C MET A 139 10.67 -5.17 -3.86
N ALA A 140 11.60 -4.22 -3.84
CA ALA A 140 12.32 -3.80 -5.03
C ALA A 140 13.46 -4.76 -5.35
N GLN A 141 14.22 -5.16 -4.33
CA GLN A 141 15.39 -6.04 -4.49
C GLN A 141 15.58 -6.91 -3.25
N GLY A 142 16.16 -8.10 -3.44
CA GLY A 142 16.45 -9.03 -2.35
C GLY A 142 15.20 -9.73 -1.82
N ARG A 143 15.20 -10.05 -0.52
CA ARG A 143 14.11 -10.78 0.16
C ARG A 143 13.71 -10.07 1.44
N PHE A 144 12.47 -10.28 1.86
CA PHE A 144 12.00 -9.82 3.17
C PHE A 144 12.57 -10.69 4.30
N LEU A 145 12.22 -10.37 5.55
CA LEU A 145 12.59 -11.15 6.72
C LEU A 145 12.15 -12.62 6.54
N PRO A 146 13.04 -13.60 6.76
CA PRO A 146 12.68 -15.00 6.70
C PRO A 146 11.71 -15.37 7.83
N PRO A 147 10.89 -16.42 7.66
CA PRO A 147 10.12 -16.97 8.77
C PRO A 147 11.10 -17.46 9.84
N GLY A 148 10.87 -17.04 11.07
CA GLY A 148 11.73 -17.34 12.21
C GLY A 148 10.95 -17.13 13.50
N ASP A 149 11.54 -17.59 14.60
CA ASP A 149 10.95 -17.39 15.92
C ASP A 149 11.04 -15.90 16.28
N PRO A 150 9.91 -15.22 16.59
CA PRO A 150 9.92 -13.83 17.02
C PRO A 150 10.72 -13.59 18.31
N GLU A 151 10.97 -14.62 19.13
CA GLU A 151 11.83 -14.52 20.31
C GLU A 151 13.32 -14.54 19.95
N LEU A 152 13.69 -15.11 18.80
CA LEU A 152 15.07 -15.16 18.30
C LEU A 152 15.34 -14.00 17.32
N ALA A 153 15.90 -12.92 17.86
CA ALA A 153 16.22 -11.73 17.08
C ALA A 153 17.41 -11.96 16.12
N ALA A 154 17.12 -12.43 14.90
CA ALA A 154 18.11 -12.50 13.82
C ALA A 154 18.59 -11.07 13.45
N PRO A 155 19.90 -10.83 13.27
CA PRO A 155 20.44 -9.51 12.93
C PRO A 155 20.26 -9.22 11.43
N LEU A 156 19.02 -9.26 10.94
CA LEU A 156 18.64 -9.03 9.54
C LEU A 156 17.75 -7.80 9.45
N CYS A 157 17.96 -6.97 8.44
CA CYS A 157 17.16 -5.77 8.22
C CYS A 157 16.79 -5.59 6.75
N VAL A 158 15.67 -4.92 6.53
CA VAL A 158 15.15 -4.54 5.22
C VAL A 158 15.03 -3.02 5.22
N ILE A 159 15.55 -2.37 4.18
CA ILE A 159 15.63 -0.91 4.13
C ILE A 159 14.69 -0.32 3.08
N GLY A 160 14.22 0.91 3.34
CA GLY A 160 13.45 1.68 2.38
C GLY A 160 14.32 2.30 1.27
N ALA A 161 13.68 2.71 0.17
CA ALA A 161 14.37 3.32 -0.97
C ALA A 161 15.13 4.62 -0.60
N LYS A 162 14.61 5.39 0.36
CA LYS A 162 15.20 6.65 0.83
C LYS A 162 16.42 6.42 1.73
N VAL A 163 16.29 5.56 2.75
CA VAL A 163 17.41 5.06 3.57
C VAL A 163 18.56 4.53 2.69
N ARG A 164 18.25 3.73 1.67
CA ARG A 164 19.24 3.25 0.68
C ARG A 164 19.96 4.42 -0.02
N LYS A 165 19.21 5.41 -0.51
CA LYS A 165 19.78 6.55 -1.26
C LYS A 165 20.66 7.43 -0.37
N GLU A 166 20.23 7.71 0.86
CA GLU A 166 20.93 8.59 1.78
C GLU A 166 22.19 7.93 2.37
N LEU A 167 22.06 6.71 2.91
CA LEU A 167 23.18 6.02 3.55
C LEU A 167 24.14 5.38 2.54
N PHE A 168 23.65 4.65 1.54
CA PHE A 168 24.51 3.89 0.62
C PHE A 168 24.86 4.65 -0.66
N GLY A 169 24.00 5.59 -1.09
CA GLY A 169 24.20 6.37 -2.31
C GLY A 169 24.34 5.47 -3.55
N PRO A 170 25.48 5.50 -4.27
CA PRO A 170 25.73 4.63 -5.42
C PRO A 170 26.16 3.21 -5.03
N HIS A 171 26.50 2.94 -3.77
CA HIS A 171 27.00 1.62 -3.34
C HIS A 171 25.86 0.59 -3.24
N PRO A 172 26.14 -0.69 -3.51
CA PRO A 172 25.17 -1.75 -3.28
C PRO A 172 24.87 -1.87 -1.78
N ALA A 173 23.60 -1.77 -1.40
CA ALA A 173 23.18 -1.89 0.00
C ALA A 173 22.91 -3.35 0.41
N LEU A 174 22.57 -4.23 -0.54
CA LEU A 174 22.27 -5.63 -0.24
C LEU A 174 23.52 -6.38 0.22
N GLY A 175 23.42 -7.05 1.37
CA GLY A 175 24.48 -7.85 1.96
C GLY A 175 25.41 -7.09 2.90
N GLU A 176 25.33 -5.75 2.92
CA GLU A 176 26.14 -4.90 3.79
C GLU A 176 25.67 -4.94 5.24
N MET A 177 26.60 -4.69 6.16
CA MET A 177 26.33 -4.54 7.58
C MET A 177 26.09 -3.07 7.91
N MET A 178 25.00 -2.78 8.60
CA MET A 178 24.59 -1.46 9.03
C MET A 178 24.36 -1.47 10.55
N SER A 179 24.67 -0.37 11.22
CA SER A 179 24.39 -0.23 12.65
C SER A 179 23.06 0.46 12.86
N ILE A 180 22.24 -0.07 13.77
CA ILE A 180 20.96 0.50 14.24
C ILE A 180 21.11 0.65 15.76
N GLY A 181 21.38 1.88 16.21
CA GLY A 181 21.82 2.13 17.58
C GLY A 181 23.06 1.29 17.91
N ASP A 182 23.01 0.52 18.99
CA ASP A 182 24.13 -0.32 19.46
C ASP A 182 24.21 -1.69 18.78
N ARG A 183 23.28 -2.02 17.87
CA ARG A 183 23.21 -3.35 17.23
C ARG A 183 23.56 -3.27 15.76
N ARG A 184 24.23 -4.31 15.25
CA ARG A 184 24.50 -4.47 13.82
C ARG A 184 23.46 -5.36 13.16
N CYS A 185 22.98 -4.96 11.99
CA CYS A 185 22.07 -5.74 11.15
C CYS A 185 22.64 -5.88 9.73
N ARG A 186 22.36 -7.01 9.09
CA ARG A 186 22.68 -7.25 7.69
C ARG A 186 21.50 -6.87 6.82
N VAL A 187 21.72 -6.04 5.82
CA VAL A 187 20.69 -5.66 4.85
C VAL A 187 20.44 -6.84 3.90
N ILE A 188 19.22 -7.39 3.88
CA ILE A 188 18.85 -8.53 3.01
C ILE A 188 17.83 -8.18 1.93
N GLY A 189 17.24 -6.98 2.02
CA GLY A 189 16.20 -6.55 1.11
C GLY A 189 16.07 -5.03 1.06
N ILE A 190 15.57 -4.55 -0.07
CA ILE A 190 15.23 -3.15 -0.31
C ILE A 190 13.75 -3.10 -0.69
N MET A 191 12.96 -2.32 0.03
CA MET A 191 11.54 -2.12 -0.27
C MET A 191 11.37 -1.19 -1.49
N GLY A 192 10.29 -1.43 -2.25
CA GLY A 192 9.82 -0.51 -3.26
C GLY A 192 9.49 0.85 -2.66
N SER A 193 9.64 1.92 -3.45
CA SER A 193 9.14 3.23 -3.07
C SER A 193 7.62 3.21 -3.11
N GLU A 194 6.97 2.82 -2.02
CA GLU A 194 5.55 3.09 -1.85
C GLU A 194 5.40 4.52 -1.33
N GLY A 195 4.61 5.33 -2.04
CA GLY A 195 4.58 6.79 -1.91
C GLY A 195 4.05 7.34 -0.60
N ARG A 196 3.99 6.57 0.50
CA ARG A 196 3.52 7.04 1.80
C ARG A 196 4.32 6.49 2.98
N SER A 197 4.92 7.44 3.69
CA SER A 197 5.10 7.49 5.14
C SER A 197 6.05 6.51 5.86
N ILE A 198 6.85 5.72 5.16
CA ILE A 198 7.99 5.05 5.81
C ILE A 198 9.22 5.17 4.90
N GLY A 199 9.87 6.33 4.98
CA GLY A 199 11.00 6.72 4.13
C GLY A 199 12.07 7.45 4.89
#